data_AF-A0A1N6WSU9-F1
#
_entry.id   AF-A0A1N6WSU9-F1
#
_cell.length_a   1.000
_cell.length_b   1.000
_cell.length_c   1.000
_cell.angle_alpha   90.00
_cell.angle_beta   90.00
_cell.angle_gamma   90.00
#
_symmetry.space_group_name_H-M   'P 1'
#
loop_
_entity.id
_entity.type
_entity.pdbx_description
1 polymer ?
#
loop_
_entity_poly.entity_id
_entity_poly.type
_entity_poly.pdbx_seq_one_letter_code
_entity_poly.pdbx_strand_id
1 'polypeptide(L)' 'DAVETPEEVADTIAKALEFVPKERLFPCTNCGLAPMSRDVAWRKLEALAAGTKLARERLAAA' A
#
# COMPACT_ATOMS: atom_id res chain seq x y z
N ASP A 1 5.05 -11.93 11.89
CA ASP A 1 4.59 -10.80 11.06
C ASP A 1 4.77 -11.13 9.59
N ALA A 2 3.70 -11.07 8.81
CA ALA A 2 3.76 -11.21 7.36
C ALA A 2 3.97 -9.84 6.72
N VAL A 3 4.83 -9.75 5.72
CA VAL A 3 5.00 -8.55 4.88
C VAL A 3 4.10 -8.73 3.67
N GLU A 4 3.22 -7.76 3.41
CA GLU A 4 2.32 -7.75 2.26
C GLU A 4 3.12 -7.68 0.96
N THR A 5 2.60 -8.29 -0.10
CA THR A 5 3.20 -8.11 -1.43
C THR A 5 2.76 -6.77 -2.06
N PRO A 6 3.50 -6.24 -3.04
CA PRO A 6 3.08 -5.06 -3.79
C PRO A 6 1.69 -5.22 -4.44
N GLU A 7 1.34 -6.44 -4.89
CA GLU A 7 0.05 -6.76 -5.47
C GLU A 7 -1.08 -6.67 -4.43
N GLU A 8 -0.90 -7.24 -3.24
CA GLU A 8 -1.88 -7.15 -2.15
C GLU A 8 -2.13 -5.69 -1.72
N VAL A 9 -1.07 -4.88 -1.68
CA VAL A 9 -1.19 -3.43 -1.42
C VAL A 9 -1.96 -2.74 -2.55
N ALA A 10 -1.63 -3.02 -3.81
CA ALA A 10 -2.29 -2.41 -4.95
C ALA A 10 -3.78 -2.75 -5.02
N ASP A 11 -4.12 -4.01 -4.75
CA ASP A 11 -5.51 -4.50 -4.69
C ASP A 11 -6.27 -3.82 -3.54
N THR A 12 -5.63 -3.64 -2.38
CA THR A 12 -6.21 -2.90 -1.25
C THR A 12 -6.49 -1.44 -1.61
N ILE A 13 -5.56 -0.77 -2.29
CA ILE A 13 -5.75 0.61 -2.79
C ILE A 13 -6.92 0.66 -3.77
N ALA A 14 -6.98 -0.27 -4.74
CA ALA A 14 -8.06 -0.34 -5.72
C ALA A 14 -9.42 -0.48 -5.03
N LYS A 15 -9.52 -1.34 -4.01
CA LYS A 15 -10.73 -1.50 -3.20
C LYS A 15 -11.12 -0.23 -2.46
N ALA A 16 -10.15 0.51 -1.90
CA ALA A 16 -10.44 1.77 -1.21
C ALA A 16 -11.00 2.84 -2.17
N LEU A 17 -10.54 2.85 -3.41
CA LEU A 17 -10.99 3.80 -4.44
C LEU A 17 -12.45 3.60 -4.89
N GLU A 18 -13.06 2.46 -4.57
CA GLU A 18 -14.51 2.28 -4.71
C GLU A 18 -15.32 3.23 -3.80
N PHE A 19 -14.71 3.71 -2.71
CA PHE A 19 -15.38 4.47 -1.67
C PHE A 19 -14.90 5.93 -1.55
N VAL A 20 -13.68 6.24 -2.01
CA VAL A 20 -13.11 7.60 -1.93
C VAL A 20 -12.48 8.04 -3.26
N PRO A 21 -12.61 9.32 -3.64
CA PRO A 21 -11.91 9.85 -4.82
C PRO A 21 -10.39 9.70 -4.70
N LYS A 22 -9.73 9.40 -5.82
CA LYS A 22 -8.27 9.15 -5.86
C LYS A 22 -7.44 10.32 -5.34
N GLU A 23 -7.89 11.56 -5.51
CA GLU A 23 -7.21 12.77 -5.04
C GLU A 23 -7.26 12.92 -3.51
N ARG A 24 -8.08 12.09 -2.83
CA ARG A 24 -8.27 12.11 -1.38
C ARG A 24 -7.73 10.86 -0.69
N LEU A 25 -7.22 9.88 -1.44
CA LEU A 25 -6.67 8.64 -0.88
C LEU A 25 -5.15 8.75 -0.72
N PHE A 26 -4.68 8.58 0.52
CA PHE A 26 -3.25 8.56 0.86
C PHE A 26 -2.92 7.20 1.49
N PRO A 27 -2.30 6.27 0.73
CA PRO A 27 -1.89 4.99 1.28
C PRO A 27 -0.85 5.17 2.40
N CYS A 28 -1.07 4.53 3.53
CA CYS A 28 -0.19 4.57 4.70
C CYS A 28 -0.25 3.23 5.46
N THR A 29 0.53 3.11 6.51
CA THR A 29 0.41 2.00 7.45
C THR A 29 -0.80 2.22 8.36
N ASN A 30 -1.45 1.13 8.79
CA ASN A 30 -2.62 1.22 9.69
C ASN A 30 -2.29 1.83 11.06
N CYS A 31 -1.11 1.52 11.60
CA CYS A 31 -0.57 1.97 12.87
C CYS A 31 0.92 2.31 12.72
N GLY A 32 1.55 2.69 13.84
CA GLY A 32 3.00 2.80 13.90
C GLY A 32 3.70 1.43 13.83
N LEU A 33 4.94 1.44 13.35
CA LEU A 33 5.78 0.24 13.18
C LEU A 33 6.74 0.01 14.36
N ALA A 34 6.58 0.71 15.48
CA ALA A 34 7.43 0.55 16.66
C ALA A 34 7.42 -0.88 17.29
N PRO A 35 6.29 -1.62 17.28
CA PRO A 35 6.26 -2.96 17.88
C PRO A 35 6.92 -4.08 17.06
N MET A 36 7.34 -3.82 15.81
CA MET A 36 7.90 -4.83 14.91
C MET A 36 9.42 -4.67 14.75
N SER A 37 10.08 -5.70 14.22
CA SER A 37 11.50 -5.61 13.91
C SER A 37 11.76 -4.59 12.80
N ARG A 38 12.95 -3.99 12.82
CA ARG A 38 13.36 -2.99 11.82
C ARG A 38 13.28 -3.54 10.38
N ASP A 39 13.68 -4.79 10.17
CA ASP A 39 13.64 -5.43 8.85
C ASP A 39 12.19 -5.55 8.34
N VAL A 40 11.29 -6.05 9.19
CA VAL A 40 9.86 -6.19 8.84
C VAL A 40 9.25 -4.81 8.57
N ALA A 41 9.53 -3.81 9.41
CA ALA A 41 9.06 -2.45 9.21
C ALA A 41 9.51 -1.87 7.87
N TRP A 42 10.79 -2.05 7.54
CA TRP A 42 11.37 -1.55 6.30
C TRP A 42 10.74 -2.20 5.07
N ARG A 43 10.62 -3.54 5.08
CA ARG A 43 10.02 -4.29 3.97
C ARG A 43 8.54 -3.96 3.76
N LYS A 44 7.79 -3.67 4.82
CA LYS A 44 6.40 -3.18 4.71
C LYS A 44 6.32 -1.81 4.04
N LEU A 45 7.26 -0.92 4.33
CA LEU A 45 7.34 0.39 3.66
C LEU A 45 7.74 0.26 2.19
N GLU A 46 8.67 -0.64 1.88
CA GLU A 46 9.04 -0.97 0.48
C GLU A 46 7.84 -1.53 -0.29
N ALA A 47 7.11 -2.47 0.30
CA ALA A 47 5.88 -3.03 -0.28
C ALA A 47 4.80 -1.96 -0.48
N LEU A 48 4.61 -1.07 0.49
CA LEU A 48 3.65 0.04 0.39
C LEU A 48 4.00 0.97 -0.79
N ALA A 49 5.28 1.35 -0.93
CA ALA A 49 5.74 2.20 -2.01
C ALA A 49 5.58 1.51 -3.38
N ALA A 50 6.01 0.26 -3.50
CA ALA A 50 5.90 -0.52 -4.73
C ALA A 50 4.44 -0.76 -5.14
N GLY A 51 3.59 -1.15 -4.18
CA GLY A 51 2.16 -1.37 -4.42
C GLY A 51 1.41 -0.09 -4.78
N THR A 52 1.77 1.04 -4.18
CA THR A 52 1.21 2.35 -4.57
C THR A 52 1.59 2.73 -6.01
N LYS A 53 2.85 2.48 -6.41
CA LYS A 53 3.30 2.68 -7.80
C LYS A 53 2.52 1.80 -8.76
N LEU A 54 2.38 0.51 -8.43
CA LEU A 54 1.63 -0.46 -9.22
C LEU A 54 0.15 -0.07 -9.37
N ALA A 55 -0.50 0.36 -8.28
CA ALA A 55 -1.88 0.83 -8.32
C ALA A 55 -2.03 2.02 -9.28
N ARG A 56 -1.10 2.98 -9.27
CA ARG A 56 -1.10 4.12 -10.21
C ARG A 56 -0.96 3.68 -11.66
N GLU A 57 -0.08 2.72 -11.94
CA GLU A 57 0.10 2.18 -13.28
C GLU A 57 -1.18 1.48 -13.78
N ARG A 58 -1.83 0.67 -12.93
CA ARG A 58 -3.10 0.00 -13.26
C ARG A 58 -4.23 0.99 -13.53
N LEU A 59 -4.34 2.06 -12.74
CA LEU A 59 -5.36 3.10 -12.91
C LEU A 59 -5.12 4.01 -14.11
N ALA A 60 -3.88 4.12 -14.59
CA ALA A 60 -3.57 4.88 -15.81
C ALA A 60 -3.81 4.09 -17.09
N ALA A 61 -3.84 2.75 -17.00
CA ALA A 61 -4.12 1.84 -18.10
C ALA A 61 -5.61 1.51 -18.28
N ALA A 62 -6.45 1.92 -17.33
CA ALA A 62 -7.91 1.76 -17.35
C ALA A 62 -8.60 3.05 -17.81
#